data_AF-A0A2G4I2G7-F1
#
_entry.id   AF-A0A2G4I2G7-F1
#
_cell.length_a   1.000
_cell.length_b   1.000
_cell.length_c   1.000
_cell.angle_alpha   90.00
_cell.angle_beta   90.00
_cell.angle_gamma   90.00
#
_symmetry.space_group_name_H-M   'P 1'
#
loop_
_entity.id
_entity.type
_entity.pdbx_description
1 polymer ?
#
loop_
_entity_poly.entity_id
_entity_poly.type
_entity_poly.pdbx_seq_one_letter_code
_entity_poly.pdbx_strand_id
1 'polypeptide(L)'
;MKTGKILFTISAIIVILFTNSCEHFHVITVNYDVSQTIQNDKTDTIHAKTLIVTSKDQYNSTIPVIDSQSYDYTLASGEKRTFHHPNSQLYSDRLDTIFYYFDITDAQGKMESFMRTIATKEFYLDTKISETIVIKD
;
A
#
# COMPACT_ATOMS: atom_id res chain seq x y z
N MET A 1 -26.22 -10.03 21.96
CA MET A 1 -25.59 -10.15 20.62
C MET A 1 -24.08 -10.19 20.83
N LYS A 2 -23.38 -11.21 20.33
CA LYS A 2 -21.91 -11.24 20.34
C LYS A 2 -21.42 -10.30 19.24
N THR A 3 -20.71 -9.25 19.61
CA THR A 3 -20.08 -8.30 18.68
C THR A 3 -18.89 -9.00 18.03
N GLY A 4 -19.07 -9.55 16.82
CA GLY A 4 -17.96 -10.01 15.99
C GLY A 4 -17.06 -8.83 15.64
N LYS A 5 -15.75 -9.02 15.65
CA LYS A 5 -14.76 -8.02 15.20
C LYS A 5 -14.39 -8.35 13.77
N ILE A 6 -14.24 -7.35 12.90
CA ILE A 6 -13.75 -7.64 11.55
C ILE A 6 -12.28 -8.05 11.67
N LEU A 7 -11.93 -9.24 11.18
CA LEU A 7 -10.57 -9.74 11.21
C LEU A 7 -9.84 -9.35 9.92
N PHE A 8 -8.69 -8.70 10.08
CA PHE A 8 -7.81 -8.31 8.98
C PHE A 8 -6.58 -9.22 8.97
N THR A 9 -6.30 -9.90 7.85
CA THR A 9 -5.05 -10.65 7.66
C THR A 9 -4.25 -10.01 6.53
N ILE A 10 -2.97 -9.72 6.78
CA ILE A 10 -2.05 -9.17 5.78
C ILE A 10 -1.10 -10.28 5.34
N SER A 11 -1.08 -10.57 4.05
CA SER A 11 -0.07 -11.42 3.41
C SER A 11 0.78 -10.56 2.47
N ALA A 12 2.09 -10.49 2.70
CA ALA A 12 3.02 -9.68 1.91
C ALA A 12 4.04 -10.57 1.19
N ILE A 13 4.25 -10.31 -0.10
CA ILE A 13 5.40 -10.82 -0.86
C ILE A 13 6.31 -9.62 -1.15
N ILE A 14 7.56 -9.72 -0.69
CA ILE A 14 8.59 -8.70 -0.89
C ILE A 14 9.70 -9.34 -1.73
N VAL A 15 9.97 -8.79 -2.91
CA VAL A 15 11.11 -9.18 -3.75
C VAL A 15 12.09 -8.01 -3.79
N ILE A 16 13.32 -8.28 -3.36
CA ILE A 16 14.44 -7.33 -3.34
C ILE A 16 15.52 -7.87 -4.27
N LEU A 17 15.94 -7.07 -5.26
CA LEU A 17 17.04 -7.42 -6.16
C LEU A 17 18.30 -6.67 -5.73
N PHE A 18 19.30 -7.40 -5.24
CA PHE A 18 20.61 -6.81 -4.92
C PHE A 18 21.50 -6.84 -6.17
N THR A 19 21.91 -5.68 -6.69
CA THR A 19 22.97 -5.59 -7.70
C THR A 19 24.27 -5.16 -7.03
N ASN A 20 25.27 -6.05 -7.07
CA ASN A 20 26.64 -5.68 -6.74
C ASN A 20 27.30 -5.14 -8.02
N SER A 21 27.64 -3.87 -8.07
CA SER A 21 28.62 -3.39 -9.05
C SER A 21 29.65 -2.50 -8.39
N CYS A 22 30.90 -2.96 -8.33
CA CYS A 22 32.07 -2.18 -7.93
C CYS A 22 32.48 -1.18 -9.02
N GLU A 23 31.54 -0.39 -9.54
CA GLU A 23 31.82 0.61 -10.57
C GLU A 23 31.45 2.02 -10.13
N HIS A 24 32.25 2.98 -10.59
CA HIS A 24 32.19 4.39 -10.23
C HIS A 24 30.82 5.00 -10.55
N PHE A 25 30.19 5.60 -9.53
CA PHE A 25 29.16 6.64 -9.56
C PHE A 25 28.39 6.79 -10.89
N HIS A 26 27.66 5.75 -11.28
CA HIS A 26 26.55 5.90 -12.22
C HIS A 26 25.29 6.29 -11.45
N VAL A 27 24.46 7.15 -12.05
CA VAL A 27 23.10 7.39 -11.56
C VAL A 27 22.37 6.05 -11.59
N ILE A 28 22.06 5.51 -10.42
CA ILE A 28 21.27 4.29 -10.30
C ILE A 28 19.79 4.70 -10.29
N THR A 29 19.05 4.32 -11.32
CA THR A 29 17.59 4.45 -11.33
C THR A 29 17.01 3.36 -10.44
N VAL A 30 16.33 3.76 -9.36
CA VAL A 30 15.61 2.82 -8.48
C VAL A 30 14.16 2.74 -8.95
N ASN A 31 13.70 1.54 -9.31
CA ASN A 31 12.29 1.28 -9.56
C ASN A 31 11.67 0.67 -8.30
N TYR A 32 10.47 1.09 -7.93
CA TYR A 32 9.67 0.36 -6.97
C TYR A 32 8.24 0.23 -7.48
N ASP A 33 7.70 -0.97 -7.33
CA ASP A 33 6.33 -1.29 -7.73
C ASP A 33 5.58 -1.81 -6.51
N VAL A 34 4.60 -1.04 -6.05
CA VAL A 34 3.79 -1.38 -4.89
C VAL A 34 2.36 -1.65 -5.35
N SER A 35 1.86 -2.84 -5.03
CA SER A 35 0.46 -3.19 -5.23
C SER A 35 -0.17 -3.63 -3.93
N GLN A 36 -1.35 -3.11 -3.62
CA GLN A 36 -2.15 -3.53 -2.46
C GLN A 36 -3.49 -4.07 -2.92
N THR A 37 -3.80 -5.31 -2.54
CA THR A 37 -5.07 -5.97 -2.82
C THR A 37 -5.92 -6.02 -1.56
N ILE A 38 -7.21 -5.69 -1.66
CA ILE A 38 -8.20 -6.02 -0.63
C ILE A 38 -9.08 -7.14 -1.15
N GLN A 39 -9.35 -8.14 -0.31
CA GLN A 39 -10.23 -9.25 -0.57
C GLN A 39 -11.30 -9.33 0.51
N ASN A 40 -12.55 -9.46 0.10
CA ASN A 40 -13.68 -9.68 1.01
C ASN A 40 -13.98 -11.17 1.12
N ASP A 41 -13.61 -11.80 2.22
CA ASP A 41 -13.90 -13.20 2.54
C ASP A 41 -15.12 -13.35 3.48
N LYS A 42 -15.79 -12.24 3.84
CA LYS A 42 -17.08 -12.32 4.53
C LYS A 42 -18.12 -12.93 3.61
N THR A 43 -19.19 -13.48 4.18
CA THR A 43 -20.34 -13.99 3.41
C THR A 43 -21.12 -12.90 2.69
N ASP A 44 -20.94 -11.65 3.14
CA ASP A 44 -21.76 -10.50 2.75
C ASP A 44 -20.92 -9.48 1.97
N THR A 45 -21.60 -8.54 1.33
CA THR A 45 -20.97 -7.39 0.68
C THR A 45 -20.42 -6.38 1.70
N ILE A 46 -19.27 -5.78 1.40
CA ILE A 46 -18.71 -4.65 2.15
C ILE A 46 -18.61 -3.40 1.29
N HIS A 47 -18.74 -2.24 1.93
CA HIS A 47 -18.36 -0.95 1.35
C HIS A 47 -16.98 -0.57 1.88
N ALA A 48 -16.10 -0.10 1.00
CA ALA A 48 -14.73 0.23 1.33
C ALA A 48 -14.33 1.58 0.74
N LYS A 49 -13.69 2.40 1.56
CA LYS A 49 -13.00 3.61 1.13
C LYS A 49 -11.51 3.44 1.40
N THR A 50 -10.70 3.72 0.38
CA THR A 50 -9.24 3.67 0.46
C THR A 50 -8.68 5.04 0.11
N LEU A 51 -7.87 5.61 1.01
CA LEU A 51 -7.07 6.80 0.73
C LEU A 51 -5.60 6.40 0.67
N ILE A 52 -4.95 6.68 -0.45
CA ILE A 52 -3.52 6.50 -0.65
C ILE A 52 -2.87 7.88 -0.50
N VAL A 53 -1.87 8.01 0.37
CA VAL A 53 -1.08 9.22 0.56
C VAL A 53 0.38 8.89 0.30
N THR A 54 1.02 9.64 -0.58
CA THR A 54 2.44 9.48 -0.90
C THR A 54 3.17 10.70 -0.36
N SER A 55 4.14 10.47 0.53
CA SER A 55 5.03 11.51 1.04
C SER A 55 6.40 11.32 0.44
N LYS A 56 6.94 12.37 -0.17
CA LYS A 56 8.30 12.40 -0.71
C LYS A 56 9.15 13.40 0.07
N ASP A 57 10.23 12.92 0.66
CA ASP A 57 11.25 13.80 1.23
C ASP A 57 12.13 14.33 0.09
N GLN A 58 12.11 15.65 -0.12
CA GLN A 58 13.03 16.31 -1.04
C GLN A 58 14.26 16.76 -0.26
N TYR A 59 15.45 16.42 -0.75
CA TYR A 59 16.71 16.95 -0.22
C TYR A 59 16.64 18.49 -0.17
N ASN A 60 16.97 19.09 0.99
CA ASN A 60 16.90 20.53 1.30
C ASN A 60 15.49 21.16 1.40
N SER A 61 14.40 20.40 1.40
CA SER A 61 13.06 20.92 1.72
C SER A 61 12.62 20.46 3.10
N THR A 62 12.21 21.39 3.97
CA THR A 62 11.56 21.08 5.25
C THR A 62 10.11 20.62 5.09
N ILE A 63 9.57 20.66 3.86
CA ILE A 63 8.17 20.38 3.56
C ILE A 63 8.12 19.16 2.62
N PRO A 64 7.59 18.02 3.07
CA PRO A 64 7.37 16.86 2.21
C PRO A 64 6.34 17.19 1.14
N VAL A 65 6.56 16.72 -0.09
CA VAL A 65 5.52 16.77 -1.13
C VAL A 65 4.54 15.64 -0.83
N ILE A 66 3.28 15.99 -0.62
CA ILE A 66 2.21 15.05 -0.30
C ILE A 66 1.25 14.99 -1.48
N ASP A 67 1.16 13.82 -2.10
CA ASP A 67 0.12 13.51 -3.09
C ASP A 67 -0.90 12.54 -2.49
N SER A 68 -2.17 12.62 -2.88
CA SER A 68 -3.20 11.73 -2.36
C SER A 68 -4.25 11.34 -3.38
N GLN A 69 -4.72 10.09 -3.28
CA GLN A 69 -5.75 9.53 -4.14
C GLN A 69 -6.76 8.75 -3.31
N SER A 70 -8.05 9.05 -3.48
CA SER A 70 -9.15 8.36 -2.79
C SER A 70 -9.92 7.47 -3.74
N TYR A 71 -10.29 6.30 -3.26
CA TYR A 71 -11.11 5.31 -3.94
C TYR A 71 -12.29 4.93 -3.04
N ASP A 72 -13.47 4.86 -3.62
CA ASP A 72 -14.70 4.44 -2.95
C ASP A 72 -15.32 3.31 -3.78
N TYR A 73 -15.62 2.18 -3.14
CA TYR A 73 -16.03 0.97 -3.85
C TYR A 73 -16.72 -0.06 -2.96
N THR A 74 -17.42 -0.96 -3.62
CA THR A 74 -18.11 -2.08 -3.00
C THR A 74 -17.44 -3.40 -3.42
N LEU A 75 -17.31 -4.35 -2.49
CA LEU A 75 -16.79 -5.69 -2.76
C LEU A 75 -17.82 -6.73 -2.33
N ALA A 76 -18.32 -7.53 -3.27
CA ALA A 76 -19.15 -8.69 -2.95
C ALA A 76 -18.31 -9.79 -2.27
N SER A 77 -18.97 -10.82 -1.74
CA SER A 77 -18.29 -11.97 -1.12
C SER A 77 -17.36 -12.67 -2.12
N GLY A 78 -16.12 -12.92 -1.72
CA GLY A 78 -15.05 -13.49 -2.53
C GLY A 78 -14.39 -12.52 -3.52
N GLU A 79 -14.88 -11.28 -3.64
CA GLU A 79 -14.29 -10.31 -4.55
C GLU A 79 -13.01 -9.70 -4.00
N LYS A 80 -12.13 -9.32 -4.94
CA LYS A 80 -10.88 -8.62 -4.64
C LYS A 80 -10.69 -7.41 -5.53
N ARG A 81 -10.03 -6.38 -5.00
CA ARG A 81 -9.61 -5.19 -5.75
C ARG A 81 -8.16 -4.86 -5.44
N THR A 82 -7.39 -4.60 -6.48
CA THR A 82 -5.96 -4.26 -6.39
C THR A 82 -5.73 -2.80 -6.77
N PHE A 83 -4.96 -2.11 -5.95
CA PHE A 83 -4.48 -0.75 -6.17
C PHE A 83 -3.01 -0.83 -6.53
N HIS A 84 -2.67 -0.36 -7.72
CA HIS A 84 -1.29 -0.25 -8.18
C HIS A 84 -0.81 1.18 -7.92
N HIS A 85 0.35 1.31 -7.29
CA HIS A 85 1.06 2.57 -7.19
C HIS A 85 2.26 2.49 -8.13
N PRO A 86 2.11 2.95 -9.39
CA PRO A 86 3.09 2.71 -10.42
C PRO A 86 4.40 3.44 -10.14
N ASN A 87 5.48 2.73 -10.50
CA ASN A 87 6.87 3.18 -10.63
C ASN A 87 7.05 4.70 -10.62
N SER A 88 7.62 5.23 -9.55
CA SER A 88 8.26 6.53 -9.62
C SER A 88 9.76 6.30 -9.88
N GLN A 89 10.26 6.86 -10.98
CA GLN A 89 11.70 6.87 -11.24
C GLN A 89 12.33 7.82 -10.23
N LEU A 90 13.03 7.27 -9.25
CA LEU A 90 13.76 8.06 -8.28
C LEU A 90 15.26 8.01 -8.62
N TYR A 91 15.88 9.17 -8.52
CA TYR A 91 17.31 9.28 -8.28
C TYR A 91 17.58 8.78 -6.84
N SER A 92 18.74 8.18 -6.61
CA SER A 92 19.03 7.28 -5.47
C SER A 92 19.06 7.92 -4.07
N ASP A 93 18.41 9.07 -3.85
CA ASP A 93 18.52 9.94 -2.67
C ASP A 93 17.16 10.35 -2.07
N ARG A 94 16.10 9.59 -2.33
CA ARG A 94 14.72 9.93 -1.92
C ARG A 94 14.04 8.78 -1.19
N LEU A 95 13.46 9.11 -0.03
CA LEU A 95 12.55 8.24 0.72
C LEU A 95 11.11 8.55 0.31
N ASP A 96 10.46 7.57 -0.32
CA ASP A 96 9.02 7.61 -0.55
C ASP A 96 8.33 6.74 0.51
N THR A 97 7.42 7.36 1.26
CA THR A 97 6.52 6.64 2.18
C THR A 97 5.12 6.64 1.62
N ILE A 98 4.53 5.45 1.52
CA ILE A 98 3.15 5.27 1.08
C ILE A 98 2.31 4.91 2.30
N PHE A 99 1.25 5.69 2.52
CA PHE A 99 0.23 5.43 3.54
C PHE A 99 -1.06 5.01 2.84
N TYR A 100 -1.64 3.91 3.28
CA TYR A 100 -2.99 3.50 2.92
C TYR A 100 -3.88 3.60 4.15
N TYR A 101 -4.99 4.32 4.01
CA TYR A 101 -6.05 4.38 5.00
C TYR A 101 -7.26 3.65 4.44
N PHE A 102 -7.87 2.81 5.28
CA PHE A 102 -9.02 2.01 4.92
C PHE A 102 -10.15 2.27 5.90
N ASP A 103 -11.32 2.60 5.37
CA ASP A 103 -12.58 2.60 6.11
C ASP A 103 -13.46 1.51 5.48
N ILE A 104 -13.85 0.50 6.26
CA ILE A 104 -14.63 -0.65 5.81
C ILE A 104 -15.94 -0.69 6.57
N THR A 105 -17.06 -0.70 5.85
CA THR A 105 -18.41 -0.82 6.41
C THR A 105 -19.03 -2.14 5.97
N ASP A 106 -19.46 -2.97 6.92
CA ASP A 106 -20.15 -4.23 6.63
C ASP A 106 -21.63 -4.02 6.26
N ALA A 107 -22.28 -5.09 5.82
CA ALA A 107 -23.70 -5.08 5.43
C ALA A 107 -24.65 -4.70 6.58
N GLN A 108 -24.21 -4.83 7.83
CA GLN A 108 -24.97 -4.44 9.01
C GLN A 108 -24.73 -2.97 9.40
N GLY A 109 -23.92 -2.24 8.62
CA GLY A 109 -23.60 -0.83 8.82
C GLY A 109 -22.50 -0.57 9.85
N LYS A 110 -21.80 -1.62 10.31
CA LYS A 110 -20.69 -1.46 11.24
C LYS A 110 -19.43 -1.08 10.47
N MET A 111 -18.80 0.01 10.90
CA MET A 111 -17.58 0.54 10.30
C MET A 111 -16.35 0.21 11.14
N GLU A 112 -15.27 -0.22 10.49
CA GLU A 112 -13.94 -0.35 11.07
C GLU A 112 -12.90 0.33 10.16
N SER A 113 -11.91 0.98 10.79
CA SER A 113 -10.87 1.72 10.08
C SER A 113 -9.49 1.23 10.48
N PHE A 114 -8.56 1.20 9.53
CA PHE A 114 -7.16 0.93 9.83
C PHE A 114 -6.22 1.61 8.81
N MET A 115 -4.95 1.71 9.19
CA MET A 115 -3.91 2.34 8.38
C MET A 115 -2.77 1.34 8.14
N ARG A 116 -2.21 1.35 6.93
CA ARG A 116 -1.02 0.62 6.53
C ARG A 116 0.03 1.57 6.00
N THR A 117 1.27 1.44 6.47
CA THR A 117 2.41 2.25 6.01
C THR A 117 3.44 1.34 5.36
N ILE A 118 3.90 1.71 4.18
CA ILE A 118 4.99 1.07 3.45
C ILE A 118 6.06 2.14 3.23
N ALA A 119 7.20 1.96 3.90
CA ALA A 119 8.37 2.81 3.69
C ALA A 119 9.30 2.14 2.69
N THR A 120 9.58 2.81 1.57
CA THR A 120 10.60 2.37 0.62
C THR A 120 11.92 3.02 1.03
N LYS A 121 12.88 2.21 1.51
CA LYS A 121 14.22 2.71 1.89
C LYS A 121 15.19 2.60 0.71
N GLU A 122 16.11 3.55 0.65
CA GLU A 122 17.13 3.76 -0.39
C GLU A 122 18.02 2.53 -0.71
N PHE A 123 18.10 1.53 0.17
CA PHE A 123 18.98 0.37 -0.02
C PHE A 123 18.38 -0.76 -0.87
N TYR A 124 17.11 -0.67 -1.26
CA TYR A 124 16.45 -1.70 -2.04
C TYR A 124 16.32 -1.28 -3.50
N LEU A 125 17.37 -1.54 -4.27
CA LEU A 125 17.34 -1.42 -5.72
C LEU A 125 16.27 -2.40 -6.27
N ASP A 126 15.36 -1.90 -7.09
CA ASP A 126 14.29 -2.67 -7.74
C ASP A 126 13.42 -3.52 -6.78
N THR A 127 12.60 -2.86 -5.95
CA THR A 127 11.70 -3.54 -5.01
C THR A 127 10.30 -3.71 -5.57
N LYS A 128 9.77 -4.93 -5.50
CA LYS A 128 8.33 -5.19 -5.72
C LYS A 128 7.68 -5.62 -4.42
N ILE A 129 6.67 -4.85 -3.98
CA ILE A 129 5.88 -5.15 -2.79
C ILE A 129 4.45 -5.43 -3.24
N SER A 130 3.98 -6.66 -3.01
CA SER A 130 2.58 -7.02 -3.21
C SER A 130 1.97 -7.47 -1.89
N GLU A 131 1.04 -6.70 -1.35
CA GLU A 131 0.31 -7.04 -0.13
C GLU A 131 -1.16 -7.38 -0.45
N THR A 132 -1.71 -8.39 0.22
CA THR A 132 -3.15 -8.68 0.21
C THR A 132 -3.70 -8.58 1.62
N ILE A 133 -4.75 -7.77 1.78
CA ILE A 133 -5.52 -7.61 3.00
C ILE A 133 -6.82 -8.39 2.82
N VAL A 134 -7.05 -9.36 3.69
CA VAL A 134 -8.25 -10.19 3.67
C VAL A 134 -9.17 -9.80 4.81
N ILE A 135 -10.42 -9.46 4.48
CA ILE A 135 -11.48 -9.08 5.40
C ILE A 135 -12.34 -10.31 5.70
N LYS A 136 -12.46 -10.68 6.98
CA LYS A 136 -13.18 -11.89 7.42
C LYS A 136 -14.15 -11.58 8.57
N ASP A 137 -15.06 -12.52 8.83
CA ASP A 137 -16.01 -12.49 9.96
C ASP A 137 -15.35 -12.61 11.34
#